data_AF-A0A4U9CZG7-F1
#
_entry.id   AF-A0A4U9CZG7-F1
#
_cell.length_a   1.000
_cell.length_b   1.000
_cell.length_c   1.000
_cell.angle_alpha   90.00
_cell.angle_beta   90.00
_cell.angle_gamma   90.00
#
_symmetry.space_group_name_H-M   'P 1'
#
loop_
_entity.id
_entity.type
_entity.pdbx_description
1 polymer ?
#
loop_
_entity_poly.entity_id
_entity_poly.type
_entity_poly.pdbx_seq_one_letter_code
_entity_poly.pdbx_strand_id
1 'polypeptide(L)'
;MRAAEVYDLFYNRIFLDPLVHGEYPPALFALLAQHDVAWDYSAEELAIIRDNTVDELGINLYYPHRVKAPSRAWHPQTPFHPAWYYEPFELPGRRMNASRGWEIYPRIVFDMAMRIKNDYRNIPWFIAESGMGVENEGQVSQRRRHHCRRVPHSLYQRASLADAARAGGGSQLSRLHAVGVYRQRVADERL
;
A
#
# COMPACT_ATOMS: atom_id res chain seq x y z
N MET A 1 15.91 12.75 -8.58
CA MET A 1 15.18 11.58 -8.06
C MET A 1 14.28 11.03 -9.14
N ARG A 2 14.09 9.70 -9.20
CA ARG A 2 13.19 9.05 -10.15
C ARG A 2 11.75 9.11 -9.64
N ALA A 3 10.75 9.13 -10.53
CA ALA A 3 9.33 9.25 -10.17
C ALA A 3 8.86 8.23 -9.11
N ALA A 4 9.30 6.98 -9.23
CA ALA A 4 8.99 5.92 -8.26
C ALA A 4 9.59 6.18 -6.86
N GLU A 5 10.79 6.75 -6.78
CA GLU A 5 11.45 7.08 -5.51
C GLU A 5 10.68 8.19 -4.78
N VAL A 6 10.22 9.20 -5.51
CA VAL A 6 9.44 10.30 -4.92
C VAL A 6 8.04 9.86 -4.52
N TYR A 7 7.38 9.04 -5.35
CA TYR A 7 6.10 8.42 -4.96
C TYR A 7 6.25 7.63 -3.68
N ASP A 8 7.28 6.79 -3.59
CA ASP A 8 7.55 5.99 -2.41
C ASP A 8 7.83 6.84 -1.16
N LEU A 9 8.57 7.94 -1.34
CA LEU A 9 8.89 8.89 -0.30
C LEU A 9 7.61 9.49 0.33
N PHE A 10 6.69 9.97 -0.50
CA PHE A 10 5.44 10.61 -0.08
C PHE A 10 4.33 9.65 0.34
N TYR A 11 4.34 8.41 -0.16
CA TYR A 11 3.25 7.46 0.06
C TYR A 11 3.55 6.47 1.19
N ASN A 12 4.79 5.97 1.25
CA ASN A 12 5.16 4.91 2.20
C ASN A 12 6.13 5.43 3.26
N ARG A 13 7.26 5.99 2.84
CA ARG A 13 8.39 6.28 3.75
C ARG A 13 8.13 7.42 4.72
N ILE A 14 7.28 8.38 4.37
CA ILE A 14 6.82 9.42 5.29
C ILE A 14 6.18 8.84 6.57
N PHE A 15 5.60 7.64 6.50
CA PHE A 15 5.03 6.95 7.65
C PHE A 15 5.94 5.83 8.15
N LEU A 16 6.42 4.97 7.25
CA LEU A 16 7.18 3.78 7.64
C LEU A 16 8.53 4.10 8.29
N ASP A 17 9.25 5.11 7.77
CA ASP A 17 10.58 5.44 8.26
C ASP A 17 10.51 5.98 9.70
N PRO A 18 9.64 6.94 10.08
CA PRO A 18 9.53 7.33 11.49
C PRO A 18 8.93 6.24 12.39
N LEU A 19 7.98 5.43 11.91
CA LEU A 19 7.38 4.36 12.73
C LEU A 19 8.39 3.26 13.08
N VAL A 20 9.26 2.90 12.12
CA VAL A 20 10.21 1.82 12.30
C VAL A 20 11.56 2.35 12.74
N HIS A 21 12.15 3.30 12.03
CA HIS A 21 13.51 3.79 12.29
C HIS A 21 13.56 4.96 13.27
N GLY A 22 12.41 5.57 13.59
CA GLY A 22 12.34 6.71 14.50
C GLY A 22 12.71 8.05 13.86
N GLU A 23 12.96 8.07 12.55
CA GLU A 23 13.43 9.25 11.83
C GLU A 23 12.67 9.46 10.53
N TYR A 24 12.31 10.72 10.26
CA TYR A 24 11.79 11.10 8.95
C TYR A 24 12.89 11.05 7.87
N PRO A 25 12.55 10.72 6.61
CA PRO A 25 13.55 10.65 5.55
C PRO A 25 14.19 12.03 5.30
N PRO A 26 15.53 12.18 5.33
CA PRO A 26 16.18 13.46 5.04
C PRO A 26 15.84 14.00 3.64
N ALA A 27 15.65 13.09 2.67
CA ALA A 27 15.23 13.43 1.32
C ALA A 27 13.84 14.07 1.26
N LEU A 28 12.95 13.77 2.22
CA LEU A 28 11.62 14.37 2.31
C LEU A 28 11.72 15.85 2.68
N PHE A 29 12.45 16.17 3.75
CA PHE A 29 12.66 17.57 4.15
C PHE A 29 13.36 18.39 3.06
N ALA A 30 14.40 17.82 2.43
CA ALA A 30 15.10 18.48 1.34
C ALA A 30 14.18 18.77 0.14
N LEU A 31 13.23 17.87 -0.16
CA LEU A 31 12.27 18.05 -1.25
C LEU A 31 11.18 19.05 -0.88
N LEU A 32 10.63 18.99 0.33
CA LEU A 32 9.61 19.93 0.81
C LEU A 32 10.13 21.37 0.86
N ALA A 33 11.38 21.56 1.31
CA ALA A 33 12.04 22.86 1.32
C ALA A 33 12.19 23.49 -0.08
N GLN A 34 12.32 22.68 -1.14
CA GLN A 34 12.36 23.20 -2.52
C GLN A 34 11.03 23.79 -2.99
N HIS A 35 9.93 23.45 -2.31
CA HIS A 35 8.58 23.90 -2.62
C HIS A 35 8.02 24.82 -1.54
N ASP A 36 8.90 25.38 -0.69
CA ASP A 36 8.54 26.24 0.43
C ASP A 36 7.48 25.62 1.37
N VAL A 37 7.47 24.28 1.47
CA VAL A 37 6.61 23.56 2.39
C VAL A 37 7.37 23.33 3.68
N ALA A 38 7.06 24.13 4.69
CA ALA A 38 7.59 23.97 6.04
C ALA A 38 6.62 23.18 6.93
N TRP A 39 7.16 22.43 7.87
CA TRP A 39 6.41 21.82 8.96
C TRP A 39 6.87 22.45 10.26
N ASP A 40 5.92 22.73 11.14
CA ASP A 40 6.24 23.15 12.50
C ASP A 40 6.46 21.89 13.34
N TYR A 41 7.68 21.72 13.84
CA TYR A 41 8.03 20.66 14.77
C TYR A 41 9.15 21.12 15.72
N SER A 42 9.18 20.54 16.91
CA SER A 42 10.26 20.76 17.88
C SER A 42 11.27 19.61 17.91
N ALA A 43 12.44 19.87 18.50
CA ALA A 43 13.42 18.82 18.74
C ALA A 43 12.89 17.76 19.72
N GLU A 44 12.04 18.19 20.65
CA GLU A 44 11.37 17.34 21.63
C GLU A 44 10.35 16.40 20.95
N GLU A 45 9.56 16.89 19.99
CA GLU A 45 8.61 16.06 19.22
C GLU A 45 9.33 15.03 18.36
N LEU A 46 10.43 15.42 17.70
CA LEU A 46 11.27 14.47 16.96
C LEU A 46 11.92 13.43 17.89
N ALA A 47 12.31 13.83 19.10
CA ALA A 47 12.82 12.89 20.10
C ALA A 47 11.74 11.90 20.54
N ILE A 48 10.49 12.36 20.75
CA ILE A 48 9.36 11.46 21.06
C ILE A 48 9.18 10.41 19.95
N ILE A 49 9.21 10.81 18.68
CA ILE A 49 9.08 9.86 17.56
C ILE A 49 10.22 8.85 17.56
N ARG A 50 11.47 9.33 17.70
CA ARG A 50 12.66 8.49 17.69
C ARG A 50 12.67 7.45 18.80
N ASP A 51 12.23 7.85 19.98
CA ASP A 51 12.32 7.03 21.18
C ASP A 51 11.08 6.10 21.35
N ASN A 52 10.07 6.21 20.45
CA ASN A 52 8.82 5.43 20.50
C ASN A 52 8.47 4.76 19.15
N THR A 53 9.40 3.97 18.60
CA THR A 53 9.16 3.14 17.41
C THR A 53 8.21 1.97 17.71
N VAL A 54 7.52 1.46 16.69
CA VAL A 54 6.57 0.35 16.84
C VAL A 54 7.27 -1.01 17.00
N ASP A 55 6.60 -1.96 17.67
CA ASP A 55 7.08 -3.33 17.83
C ASP A 55 6.70 -4.26 16.65
N GLU A 56 5.61 -3.96 15.96
CA GLU A 56 5.05 -4.77 14.87
C GLU A 56 4.33 -3.90 13.83
N LEU A 57 4.36 -4.32 12.55
CA LEU A 57 3.65 -3.66 11.45
C LEU A 57 2.41 -4.45 11.00
N GLY A 58 1.25 -3.81 11.05
CA GLY A 58 0.04 -4.25 10.34
C GLY A 58 -0.02 -3.63 8.94
N ILE A 59 -0.09 -4.47 7.90
CA ILE A 59 -0.05 -3.99 6.51
C ILE A 59 -1.39 -4.19 5.81
N ASN A 60 -1.90 -3.11 5.24
CA ASN A 60 -3.08 -3.13 4.38
C ASN A 60 -2.60 -3.21 2.92
N LEU A 61 -2.86 -4.33 2.25
CA LEU A 61 -2.27 -4.61 0.95
C LEU A 61 -3.30 -5.13 -0.05
N TYR A 62 -3.61 -4.28 -1.03
CA TYR A 62 -4.72 -4.49 -1.95
C TYR A 62 -4.29 -4.66 -3.40
N TYR A 63 -3.65 -3.64 -3.97
CA TYR A 63 -3.23 -3.60 -5.36
C TYR A 63 -1.98 -2.71 -5.49
N PRO A 64 -1.16 -2.88 -6.55
CA PRO A 64 0.04 -2.10 -6.73
C PRO A 64 -0.30 -0.70 -7.24
N HIS A 65 0.42 0.29 -6.73
CA HIS A 65 0.49 1.60 -7.36
C HIS A 65 1.70 1.64 -8.29
N ARG A 66 1.47 2.11 -9.52
CA ARG A 66 2.51 2.25 -10.54
C ARG A 66 2.52 3.69 -11.00
N VAL A 67 3.72 4.24 -11.11
CA VAL A 67 3.93 5.61 -11.55
C VAL A 67 5.04 5.67 -12.59
N LYS A 68 5.04 6.75 -13.35
CA LYS A 68 6.11 7.10 -14.29
C LYS A 68 6.44 8.59 -14.17
N ALA A 69 7.50 9.01 -14.85
CA ALA A 69 7.82 10.42 -14.97
C ALA A 69 6.65 11.19 -15.60
N PRO A 70 6.37 12.43 -15.17
CA PRO A 70 5.33 13.26 -15.75
C PRO A 70 5.55 13.43 -17.26
N SER A 71 4.46 13.33 -18.02
CA SER A 71 4.47 13.55 -19.47
C SER A 71 4.33 15.02 -19.85
N ARG A 72 4.00 15.88 -18.87
CA ARG A 72 3.74 17.31 -19.03
C ARG A 72 4.38 18.08 -17.89
N ALA A 73 4.74 19.34 -18.16
CA ALA A 73 5.20 20.26 -17.13
C ALA A 73 4.06 20.59 -16.16
N TRP A 74 4.42 20.81 -14.89
CA TRP A 74 3.47 21.29 -13.89
C TRP A 74 3.02 22.72 -14.24
N HIS A 75 1.74 23.00 -14.04
CA HIS A 75 1.21 24.32 -14.35
C HIS A 75 1.66 25.34 -13.29
N PRO A 76 2.26 26.49 -13.66
CA PRO A 76 2.87 27.41 -12.69
C PRO A 76 1.91 27.98 -11.63
N GLN A 77 0.61 28.07 -11.95
CA GLN A 77 -0.41 28.58 -11.04
C GLN A 77 -1.04 27.49 -10.15
N THR A 78 -0.70 26.21 -10.38
CA THR A 78 -1.21 25.11 -9.56
C THR A 78 -0.35 24.98 -8.30
N PRO A 79 -0.95 25.03 -7.10
CA PRO A 79 -0.20 24.82 -5.85
C PRO A 79 0.61 23.53 -5.87
N PHE A 80 1.71 23.50 -5.10
CA PHE A 80 2.51 22.30 -5.00
C PHE A 80 1.68 21.09 -4.55
N HIS A 81 1.93 19.96 -5.19
CA HIS A 81 1.41 18.66 -4.80
C HIS A 81 2.44 17.60 -5.19
N PRO A 82 2.59 16.49 -4.46
CA PRO A 82 3.56 15.42 -4.78
C PRO A 82 3.51 14.90 -6.22
N ALA A 83 2.33 14.95 -6.86
CA ALA A 83 2.13 14.63 -8.28
C ALA A 83 2.92 15.54 -9.25
N TRP A 84 3.60 16.58 -8.76
CA TRP A 84 4.62 17.32 -9.49
C TRP A 84 5.68 16.38 -10.10
N TYR A 85 6.02 15.31 -9.37
CA TYR A 85 7.14 14.44 -9.71
C TYR A 85 6.75 13.13 -10.41
N TYR A 86 5.46 12.83 -10.47
CA TYR A 86 4.99 11.55 -11.01
C TYR A 86 3.56 11.65 -11.53
N GLU A 87 3.25 10.82 -12.52
CA GLU A 87 1.88 10.57 -12.95
C GLU A 87 1.55 9.07 -12.87
N PRO A 88 0.27 8.69 -12.67
CA PRO A 88 -0.14 7.30 -12.67
C PRO A 88 0.28 6.57 -13.96
N PHE A 89 0.69 5.31 -13.81
CA PHE A 89 1.03 4.45 -14.94
C PHE A 89 0.21 3.19 -14.93
N GLU A 90 -0.48 2.95 -16.04
CA GLU A 90 -1.24 1.75 -16.28
C GLU A 90 -0.40 0.74 -17.05
N LEU A 91 0.03 -0.34 -16.39
CA LEU A 91 0.83 -1.38 -17.04
C LEU A 91 -0.01 -2.09 -18.14
N PRO A 92 0.44 -2.11 -19.41
CA PRO A 92 -0.25 -2.84 -20.47
C PRO A 92 -0.28 -4.35 -20.18
N GLY A 93 -1.42 -4.99 -20.44
CA GLY A 93 -1.59 -6.43 -20.22
C GLY A 93 -1.73 -6.85 -18.75
N ARG A 94 -1.78 -5.91 -17.80
CA ARG A 94 -2.02 -6.22 -16.39
C ARG A 94 -3.40 -6.85 -16.19
N ARG A 95 -3.49 -7.79 -15.25
CA ARG A 95 -4.78 -8.37 -14.86
C ARG A 95 -5.57 -7.34 -14.05
N MET A 96 -6.84 -7.16 -14.38
CA MET A 96 -7.70 -6.16 -13.72
C MET A 96 -8.90 -6.80 -13.03
N ASN A 97 -9.30 -6.24 -11.89
CA ASN A 97 -10.64 -6.38 -11.35
C ASN A 97 -11.54 -5.35 -12.03
N ALA A 98 -12.37 -5.81 -12.96
CA ALA A 98 -13.23 -4.95 -13.77
C ALA A 98 -14.27 -4.17 -12.94
N SER A 99 -14.68 -4.67 -11.77
CA SER A 99 -15.68 -4.01 -10.92
C SER A 99 -15.10 -2.84 -10.12
N ARG A 100 -13.83 -2.93 -9.69
CA ARG A 100 -13.20 -1.90 -8.85
C ARG A 100 -12.14 -1.06 -9.57
N GLY A 101 -11.78 -1.44 -10.80
CA GLY A 101 -10.70 -0.77 -11.53
C GLY A 101 -9.31 -1.02 -10.94
N TRP A 102 -9.13 -2.09 -10.17
CA TRP A 102 -7.85 -2.39 -9.48
C TRP A 102 -7.03 -3.43 -10.22
N GLU A 103 -5.71 -3.23 -10.27
CA GLU A 103 -4.79 -4.25 -10.77
C GLU A 103 -4.73 -5.45 -9.81
N ILE A 104 -4.80 -6.66 -10.38
CA ILE A 104 -4.61 -7.91 -9.65
C ILE A 104 -3.15 -8.33 -9.79
N TYR A 105 -2.33 -8.02 -8.79
CA TYR A 105 -0.92 -8.41 -8.75
C TYR A 105 -0.59 -9.11 -7.42
N PRO A 106 -0.79 -10.44 -7.33
CA PRO A 106 -0.65 -11.12 -6.04
C PRO A 106 0.77 -11.17 -5.48
N ARG A 107 1.78 -11.00 -6.34
CA ARG A 107 3.19 -10.96 -5.95
C ARG A 107 3.54 -9.75 -5.08
N ILE A 108 2.63 -8.78 -4.97
CA ILE A 108 2.78 -7.60 -4.10
C ILE A 108 3.09 -7.99 -2.64
N VAL A 109 2.55 -9.11 -2.15
CA VAL A 109 2.82 -9.60 -0.79
C VAL A 109 4.28 -10.01 -0.65
N PHE A 110 4.84 -10.70 -1.65
CA PHE A 110 6.25 -11.07 -1.67
C PHE A 110 7.15 -9.83 -1.76
N ASP A 111 6.81 -8.90 -2.64
CA ASP A 111 7.60 -7.68 -2.84
C ASP A 111 7.63 -6.84 -1.55
N MET A 112 6.49 -6.72 -0.86
CA MET A 112 6.40 -6.04 0.44
C MET A 112 7.19 -6.78 1.54
N ALA A 113 7.11 -8.11 1.58
CA ALA A 113 7.87 -8.89 2.56
C ALA A 113 9.38 -8.72 2.39
N MET A 114 9.87 -8.70 1.15
CA MET A 114 11.30 -8.47 0.87
C MET A 114 11.71 -7.05 1.23
N ARG A 115 10.84 -6.06 1.01
CA ARG A 115 11.08 -4.70 1.47
C ARG A 115 11.24 -4.63 2.98
N ILE A 116 10.33 -5.22 3.75
CA ILE A 116 10.40 -5.20 5.21
C ILE A 116 11.66 -5.88 5.72
N LYS A 117 11.99 -7.02 5.12
CA LYS A 117 13.20 -7.76 5.43
C LYS A 117 14.46 -6.91 5.20
N ASN A 118 14.56 -6.25 4.05
CA ASN A 118 15.80 -5.57 3.64
C ASN A 118 15.92 -4.16 4.21
N ASP A 119 14.80 -3.43 4.30
CA ASP A 119 14.81 -1.98 4.56
C ASP A 119 14.29 -1.64 5.96
N TYR A 120 13.57 -2.55 6.62
CA TYR A 120 12.89 -2.32 7.91
C TYR A 120 13.25 -3.36 8.97
N ARG A 121 14.52 -3.81 8.95
CA ARG A 121 15.11 -4.70 9.96
C ARG A 121 14.38 -6.04 10.14
N ASN A 122 13.58 -6.43 9.15
CA ASN A 122 12.70 -7.58 9.23
C ASN A 122 11.82 -7.56 10.51
N ILE A 123 11.38 -6.35 10.92
CA ILE A 123 10.47 -6.16 12.05
C ILE A 123 9.27 -7.11 11.93
N PRO A 124 8.75 -7.69 13.03
CA PRO A 124 7.52 -8.48 12.98
C PRO A 124 6.42 -7.74 12.21
N TRP A 125 5.72 -8.46 11.35
CA TRP A 125 4.63 -7.89 10.58
C TRP A 125 3.57 -8.93 10.21
N PHE A 126 2.40 -8.43 9.86
CA PHE A 126 1.29 -9.25 9.37
C PHE A 126 0.46 -8.48 8.34
N ILE A 127 -0.32 -9.22 7.54
CA ILE A 127 -1.34 -8.61 6.67
C ILE A 127 -2.56 -8.31 7.54
N ALA A 128 -2.74 -7.02 7.87
CA ALA A 128 -3.88 -6.54 8.65
C ALA A 128 -5.14 -6.47 7.78
N GLU A 129 -4.97 -6.14 6.51
CA GLU A 129 -6.09 -6.03 5.58
C GLU A 129 -5.68 -6.50 4.19
N SER A 130 -6.51 -7.34 3.61
CA SER A 130 -6.43 -7.68 2.20
C SER A 130 -7.76 -8.23 1.71
N GLY A 131 -8.24 -7.73 0.59
CA GLY A 131 -9.51 -8.15 0.02
C GLY A 131 -9.71 -7.70 -1.41
N MET A 132 -10.72 -8.25 -2.05
CA MET A 132 -11.14 -7.83 -3.39
C MET A 132 -12.65 -7.89 -3.48
N GLY A 133 -13.28 -6.72 -3.46
CA GLY A 133 -14.72 -6.61 -3.70
C GLY A 133 -15.06 -6.95 -5.15
N VAL A 134 -16.17 -7.67 -5.36
CA VAL A 134 -16.70 -8.03 -6.68
C VAL A 134 -18.18 -7.68 -6.69
N GLU A 135 -18.65 -6.97 -7.73
CA GLU A 135 -20.09 -6.75 -7.93
C GLU A 135 -20.88 -8.06 -8.09
N ASN A 136 -22.18 -8.01 -7.75
CA ASN A 136 -23.13 -9.13 -7.90
C ASN A 136 -22.79 -10.39 -7.07
N GLU A 137 -22.30 -10.23 -5.84
CA GLU A 137 -21.99 -11.36 -4.94
C GLU A 137 -23.19 -12.31 -4.72
N GLY A 138 -24.42 -11.82 -4.85
CA GLY A 138 -25.65 -12.63 -4.78
C GLY A 138 -25.74 -13.73 -5.84
N GLN A 139 -25.14 -13.54 -7.01
CA GLN A 139 -25.12 -14.53 -8.09
C GLN A 139 -24.10 -15.67 -7.85
N VAL A 140 -23.14 -15.46 -6.95
CA VAL A 140 -22.13 -16.47 -6.59
C VAL A 140 -22.73 -17.61 -5.75
N SER A 141 -23.87 -17.37 -5.10
CA SER A 141 -24.53 -18.37 -4.24
C SER A 141 -25.19 -19.52 -5.00
N GLN A 142 -25.61 -19.33 -6.26
CA GLN A 142 -26.39 -20.34 -7.02
C GLN A 142 -25.58 -21.19 -8.00
N ARG A 143 -24.30 -20.92 -8.23
CA ARG A 143 -23.44 -21.69 -9.14
C ARG A 143 -22.28 -22.36 -8.41
N ARG A 144 -22.57 -23.06 -7.31
CA ARG A 144 -21.63 -24.04 -6.74
C ARG A 144 -21.90 -25.40 -7.37
N ARG A 145 -21.12 -25.76 -8.40
CA ARG A 145 -20.43 -27.07 -8.46
C ARG A 145 -19.56 -27.28 -9.69
N HIS A 146 -19.83 -26.69 -10.85
CA HIS A 146 -19.01 -26.97 -12.04
C HIS A 146 -18.53 -25.69 -12.72
N HIS A 147 -17.20 -25.57 -12.80
CA HIS A 147 -16.47 -24.62 -13.65
C HIS A 147 -16.25 -23.18 -13.14
N CYS A 148 -15.56 -23.02 -12.01
CA CYS A 148 -14.87 -21.76 -11.70
C CYS A 148 -13.34 -21.96 -11.84
N ARG A 149 -12.79 -21.67 -13.02
CA ARG A 149 -11.32 -21.57 -13.27
C ARG A 149 -10.66 -20.36 -12.58
N ARG A 150 -11.31 -19.72 -11.59
CA ARG A 150 -10.75 -18.60 -10.83
C ARG A 150 -10.28 -19.12 -9.47
N VAL A 151 -8.98 -19.34 -9.34
CA VAL A 151 -8.33 -19.38 -8.02
C VAL A 151 -8.69 -18.08 -7.28
N PRO A 152 -9.31 -18.12 -6.09
CA PRO A 152 -9.66 -16.94 -5.31
C PRO A 152 -8.45 -16.03 -5.07
N HIS A 153 -8.66 -14.71 -5.08
CA HIS A 153 -7.61 -13.71 -4.83
C HIS A 153 -6.82 -14.00 -3.54
N SER A 154 -7.52 -14.43 -2.49
CA SER A 154 -6.94 -14.86 -1.22
C SER A 154 -6.00 -16.05 -1.31
N LEU A 155 -6.19 -16.98 -2.26
CA LEU A 155 -5.27 -18.10 -2.45
C LEU A 155 -3.94 -17.65 -3.09
N TYR A 156 -3.98 -16.70 -4.01
CA TYR A 156 -2.74 -16.17 -4.61
C TYR A 156 -1.90 -15.41 -3.58
N GLN A 157 -2.54 -14.65 -2.70
CA GLN A 157 -1.82 -13.91 -1.65
C GLN A 157 -1.22 -14.84 -0.59
N ARG A 158 -1.94 -15.91 -0.21
CA ARG A 158 -1.38 -16.94 0.67
C ARG A 158 -0.18 -17.66 0.05
N ALA A 159 -0.23 -17.96 -1.24
CA ALA A 159 0.92 -18.53 -1.95
C ALA A 159 2.12 -17.56 -1.93
N SER A 160 1.87 -16.29 -2.25
CA SER A 160 2.91 -15.25 -2.21
C SER A 160 3.48 -15.03 -0.80
N LEU A 161 2.65 -15.13 0.23
CA LEU A 161 3.09 -15.05 1.64
C LEU A 161 3.94 -16.26 2.03
N ALA A 162 3.56 -17.47 1.58
CA ALA A 162 4.36 -18.68 1.81
C ALA A 162 5.73 -18.59 1.13
N ASP A 163 5.80 -18.04 -0.08
CA ASP A 163 7.07 -17.83 -0.78
C ASP A 163 7.93 -16.78 -0.07
N ALA A 164 7.33 -15.71 0.46
CA ALA A 164 8.03 -14.73 1.28
C ALA A 164 8.61 -15.33 2.57
N ALA A 165 7.83 -16.17 3.26
CA ALA A 165 8.27 -16.87 4.46
C ALA A 165 9.46 -17.80 4.16
N ARG A 166 9.42 -18.54 3.04
CA ARG A 166 10.56 -19.35 2.56
C ARG A 166 11.80 -18.52 2.25
N ALA A 167 11.62 -17.29 1.79
CA ALA A 167 12.71 -16.34 1.54
C ALA A 167 13.18 -15.61 2.82
N GLY A 168 12.66 -15.95 4.00
CA GLY A 168 13.04 -15.38 5.29
C GLY A 168 12.41 -14.01 5.59
N GLY A 169 11.37 -13.60 4.86
CA GLY A 169 10.52 -12.48 5.23
C GLY A 169 9.58 -12.92 6.35
N GLY A 170 9.83 -12.46 7.57
CA GLY A 170 9.15 -12.97 8.76
C GLY A 170 7.77 -12.35 8.95
N SER A 171 6.70 -13.00 8.46
CA SER A 171 5.33 -12.64 8.85
C SER A 171 4.82 -13.58 9.95
N GLN A 172 4.19 -13.07 11.01
CA GLN A 172 3.40 -13.92 11.90
C GLN A 172 2.16 -14.41 11.14
N LEU A 173 2.23 -15.65 10.62
CA LEU A 173 1.19 -16.30 9.81
C LEU A 173 -0.16 -16.52 10.53
N SER A 174 -0.30 -16.10 11.79
CA SER A 174 -1.38 -16.50 12.68
C SER A 174 -2.60 -15.57 12.72
N ARG A 175 -2.61 -14.40 12.07
CA ARG A 175 -3.76 -13.47 12.12
C ARG A 175 -4.08 -12.79 10.80
N LEU A 176 -4.34 -13.57 9.75
CA LEU A 176 -5.19 -13.11 8.63
C LEU A 176 -6.64 -12.97 9.13
N HIS A 177 -6.91 -11.96 9.97
CA HIS A 177 -8.28 -11.52 10.15
C HIS A 177 -8.66 -10.81 8.86
N ALA A 178 -9.63 -11.38 8.13
CA ALA A 178 -10.33 -10.67 7.07
C ALA A 178 -11.12 -9.52 7.72
N VAL A 179 -10.43 -8.44 8.06
CA VAL A 179 -11.05 -7.16 8.42
C VAL A 179 -11.42 -6.49 7.09
N GLY A 180 -12.67 -6.04 6.96
CA GLY A 180 -13.04 -5.12 5.88
C GLY A 180 -13.91 -5.65 4.72
N VAL A 181 -14.86 -6.57 4.94
CA VAL A 181 -16.10 -6.48 4.13
C VAL A 181 -16.94 -5.36 4.74
N TYR A 182 -16.69 -4.12 4.32
CA TYR A 182 -17.62 -3.03 4.61
C TYR A 182 -18.93 -3.34 3.88
N ARG A 183 -19.89 -3.93 4.61
CA ARG A 183 -21.32 -3.80 4.31
C ARG A 183 -21.64 -2.31 4.39
N GLN A 184 -21.54 -1.59 3.27
CA GLN A 184 -22.35 -0.39 3.11
C GLN A 184 -23.80 -0.85 3.12
N ARG A 185 -24.44 -0.83 4.29
CA ARG A 185 -25.89 -0.70 4.34
C ARG A 185 -26.15 0.70 3.83
N VAL A 186 -26.66 0.80 2.61
CA VAL A 186 -27.35 2.00 2.15
C VAL A 186 -28.51 2.19 3.13
N ALA A 187 -28.39 3.21 3.98
CA ALA A 187 -29.53 3.71 4.73
C ALA A 187 -30.44 4.38 3.69
N ASP A 188 -31.57 3.74 3.45
CA ASP A 188 -32.71 4.29 2.73
C ASP A 188 -33.34 5.36 3.63
N GLU A 189 -32.95 6.62 3.45
CA GLU A 189 -33.68 7.75 4.02
C GLU A 189 -34.59 8.34 2.95
N ARG A 190 -35.86 7.98 3.08
CA ARG A 190 -37.00 8.66 2.48
C ARG A 190 -37.06 10.10 2.99
N LEU A 191 -37.14 11.05 2.07
CA LEU A 191 -38.02 12.21 2.17
C LEU A 191 -38.95 12.18 0.95
#